data_AF-A0A958TF51-F1
#
_entry.id   AF-A0A958TF51-F1
#
_cell.length_a   1.000
_cell.length_b   1.000
_cell.length_c   1.000
_cell.angle_alpha   90.00
_cell.angle_beta   90.00
_cell.angle_gamma   90.00
#
_symmetry.space_group_name_H-M   'P 1'
#
loop_
_entity.id
_entity.type
_entity.pdbx_description
1 polymer ?
#
loop_
_entity_poly.entity_id
_entity_poly.type
_entity_poly.pdbx_seq_one_letter_code
_entity_poly.pdbx_strand_id
1 'polypeptide(L)'
;MKKTFITFLFLINSATLLCQDLEDRFTNALCECYTKIELTTYNNKLIEDLEACFSSSLGDIDNELAALFYKTYPDTNPEDLNEDEAFELGYKFGYEWAQQAMINHLDTLINDCKGLYEALSISRSYSFVPDTLKIVSRNEIPILDVQIKKDSTNTSLLLQRGYHQMVLGAFEKGRKDLHKVLLEYPEEQLSLSLLALSYEYEENYSMAFKTFKKVDSLYADLQSKIAIAFLKRKLSTK
;
A
#
# COMPACT_ATOMS: atom_id res chain seq x y z
N MET A 1 -11.31 -26.67 -37.60
CA MET A 1 -11.72 -25.68 -36.57
C MET A 1 -11.86 -26.26 -35.15
N LYS A 2 -12.48 -27.43 -34.90
CA LYS A 2 -12.65 -27.95 -33.52
C LYS A 2 -11.34 -28.36 -32.80
N LYS A 3 -10.34 -28.90 -33.49
CA LYS A 3 -9.06 -29.31 -32.86
C LYS A 3 -8.21 -28.12 -32.39
N THR A 4 -8.18 -27.04 -33.18
CA THR A 4 -7.43 -25.81 -32.84
C THR A 4 -7.99 -25.10 -31.60
N PHE A 5 -9.31 -25.16 -31.40
CA PHE A 5 -9.98 -24.58 -30.22
C PHE A 5 -9.66 -25.32 -28.91
N ILE A 6 -9.53 -26.65 -28.96
CA ILE A 6 -9.20 -27.47 -27.79
C ILE A 6 -7.76 -27.25 -27.33
N THR A 7 -6.81 -27.12 -28.27
CA THR A 7 -5.41 -26.83 -27.95
C THR A 7 -5.25 -25.43 -27.34
N PHE A 8 -6.01 -24.45 -27.81
CA PHE A 8 -5.99 -23.08 -27.27
C PHE A 8 -6.51 -23.02 -25.82
N LEU A 9 -7.59 -23.75 -25.50
CA LEU A 9 -8.10 -23.87 -24.13
C LEU A 9 -7.10 -24.53 -23.16
N PHE A 10 -6.31 -25.51 -23.62
CA PHE A 10 -5.33 -26.17 -22.77
C PHE A 10 -4.15 -25.25 -22.41
N LEU A 11 -3.66 -24.46 -23.38
CA LEU A 11 -2.54 -23.53 -23.17
C LEU A 11 -2.89 -22.36 -22.23
N ILE A 12 -4.14 -21.89 -22.26
CA ILE A 12 -4.61 -20.84 -21.35
C ILE A 12 -4.62 -21.36 -19.91
N ASN A 13 -5.12 -22.57 -19.68
CA ASN A 13 -5.19 -23.17 -18.34
C ASN A 13 -3.80 -23.44 -17.74
N SER A 14 -2.81 -23.85 -18.53
CA SER A 14 -1.45 -24.07 -18.02
C SER A 14 -0.76 -22.78 -17.59
N ALA A 15 -0.98 -21.68 -18.33
CA ALA A 15 -0.39 -20.39 -17.99
C ALA A 15 -0.99 -19.81 -16.70
N THR A 16 -2.31 -19.95 -16.50
CA THR A 16 -2.97 -19.49 -15.27
C THR A 16 -2.53 -20.31 -14.05
N LEU A 17 -2.32 -21.62 -14.20
CA LEU A 17 -1.84 -22.48 -13.12
C LEU A 17 -0.42 -22.12 -12.68
N LEU A 18 0.48 -21.82 -13.62
CA LEU A 18 1.85 -21.40 -13.30
C LEU A 18 1.87 -20.05 -12.57
N CYS A 19 1.05 -19.08 -12.99
CA CYS A 19 0.95 -17.80 -12.30
C CYS A 19 0.41 -17.95 -10.87
N GLN A 20 -0.58 -18.83 -10.67
CA GLN A 20 -1.15 -19.09 -9.34
C GLN A 20 -0.12 -19.72 -8.40
N ASP A 21 0.62 -20.74 -8.86
CA ASP A 21 1.66 -21.39 -8.06
C ASP A 21 2.77 -20.41 -7.62
N LEU A 22 3.19 -19.52 -8.54
CA LEU A 22 4.19 -18.50 -8.25
C LEU A 22 3.69 -17.47 -7.22
N GLU A 23 2.45 -16.99 -7.37
CA GLU A 23 1.83 -16.08 -6.39
C GLU A 23 1.65 -16.73 -5.01
N ASP A 24 1.23 -18.00 -4.98
CA ASP A 24 1.07 -18.77 -3.73
C ASP A 24 2.40 -18.94 -3.01
N ARG A 25 3.48 -19.31 -3.74
CA ARG A 25 4.83 -19.43 -3.17
C ARG A 25 5.35 -18.09 -2.64
N PHE A 26 5.16 -17.01 -3.39
CA PHE A 26 5.53 -15.66 -2.95
C PHE A 26 4.79 -15.25 -1.68
N THR A 27 3.47 -15.47 -1.61
CA THR A 27 2.65 -15.08 -0.45
C THR A 27 2.92 -15.95 0.78
N ASN A 28 3.24 -17.24 0.59
CA ASN A 28 3.73 -18.11 1.65
C ASN A 28 5.09 -17.63 2.20
N ALA A 29 6.03 -17.26 1.32
CA ALA A 29 7.32 -16.68 1.72
C ALA A 29 7.14 -15.36 2.50
N LEU A 30 6.25 -14.46 2.01
CA LEU A 30 5.80 -13.29 2.76
C LEU A 30 5.37 -13.67 4.18
N CYS A 31 4.47 -14.64 4.28
CA CYS A 31 3.93 -14.99 5.57
C CYS A 31 4.95 -15.61 6.53
N GLU A 32 5.78 -16.52 6.02
CA GLU A 32 6.83 -17.15 6.81
C GLU A 32 7.83 -16.13 7.35
N CYS A 33 8.26 -15.18 6.52
CA CYS A 33 9.22 -14.16 6.94
C CYS A 33 8.66 -13.26 8.04
N TYR A 34 7.44 -12.76 7.88
CA TYR A 34 6.81 -11.95 8.92
C TYR A 34 6.50 -12.75 10.20
N THR A 35 6.31 -14.07 10.11
CA THR A 35 6.04 -14.92 11.27
C THR A 35 7.31 -15.30 12.04
N LYS A 36 8.45 -15.44 11.34
CA LYS A 36 9.74 -15.82 11.96
C LYS A 36 10.38 -14.66 12.74
N ILE A 37 10.04 -13.41 12.43
CA ILE A 37 10.67 -12.23 13.01
C ILE A 37 9.88 -11.76 14.24
N GLU A 38 10.58 -11.49 15.34
CA GLU A 38 9.95 -10.99 16.56
C GLU A 38 9.59 -9.49 16.41
N LEU A 39 8.33 -9.23 16.13
CA LEU A 39 7.81 -7.89 15.86
C LEU A 39 7.54 -7.13 17.16
N THR A 40 8.58 -6.55 17.76
CA THR A 40 8.41 -5.70 18.96
C THR A 40 8.38 -4.21 18.63
N THR A 41 9.13 -3.77 17.62
CA THR A 41 9.18 -2.37 17.14
C THR A 41 9.55 -2.30 15.65
N TYR A 42 9.06 -1.27 14.95
CA TYR A 42 9.50 -0.99 13.59
C TYR A 42 10.82 -0.20 13.62
N ASN A 43 11.91 -0.81 13.16
CA ASN A 43 13.27 -0.22 13.16
C ASN A 43 14.10 -0.76 11.98
N ASN A 44 15.30 -0.21 11.76
CA ASN A 44 16.16 -0.63 10.65
C ASN A 44 16.55 -2.11 10.71
N LYS A 45 16.70 -2.68 11.93
CA LYS A 45 17.03 -4.09 12.10
C LYS A 45 15.92 -5.01 11.59
N LEU A 46 14.65 -4.65 11.85
CA LEU A 46 13.50 -5.36 11.29
C LEU A 46 13.52 -5.35 9.75
N ILE A 47 13.88 -4.22 9.14
CA ILE A 47 13.98 -4.10 7.67
C ILE A 47 15.08 -5.04 7.16
N GLU A 48 16.28 -5.01 7.74
CA GLU A 48 17.40 -5.90 7.38
C GLU A 48 17.02 -7.39 7.53
N ASP A 49 16.32 -7.75 8.60
CA ASP A 49 15.90 -9.14 8.86
C ASP A 49 14.83 -9.61 7.85
N LEU A 50 13.91 -8.73 7.47
CA LEU A 50 12.92 -9.00 6.41
C LEU A 50 13.60 -9.15 5.05
N GLU A 51 14.52 -8.24 4.70
CA GLU A 51 15.28 -8.29 3.44
C GLU A 51 16.10 -9.60 3.32
N ALA A 52 16.79 -9.99 4.39
CA ALA A 52 17.54 -11.25 4.43
C ALA A 52 16.61 -12.48 4.29
N CYS A 53 15.45 -12.45 4.95
CA CYS A 53 14.48 -13.53 4.84
C CYS A 53 13.87 -13.62 3.44
N PHE A 54 13.50 -12.50 2.82
CA PHE A 54 12.96 -12.50 1.46
C PHE A 54 14.00 -12.94 0.44
N SER A 55 15.23 -12.43 0.55
CA SER A 55 16.30 -12.83 -0.37
C SER A 55 16.56 -14.34 -0.34
N SER A 56 16.49 -14.96 0.84
CA SER A 56 16.65 -16.42 0.97
C SER A 56 15.42 -17.21 0.56
N SER A 57 14.21 -16.73 0.84
CA SER A 57 12.95 -17.44 0.56
C SER A 57 12.51 -17.32 -0.90
N LEU A 58 12.95 -16.27 -1.60
CA LEU A 58 12.58 -15.99 -2.98
C LEU A 58 13.64 -16.41 -4.01
N GLY A 59 14.82 -16.89 -3.58
CA GLY A 59 15.86 -17.32 -4.52
C GLY A 59 15.42 -18.41 -5.52
N ASP A 60 14.44 -19.23 -5.14
CA ASP A 60 13.86 -20.27 -6.01
C ASP A 60 12.78 -19.74 -6.98
N ILE A 61 12.32 -18.48 -6.85
CA ILE A 61 11.32 -17.88 -7.75
C ILE A 61 11.94 -16.97 -8.81
N ASP A 62 13.21 -16.59 -8.68
CA ASP A 62 13.88 -15.64 -9.58
C ASP A 62 13.82 -16.08 -11.05
N ASN A 63 14.05 -17.36 -11.33
CA ASN A 63 14.00 -17.91 -12.69
C ASN A 63 12.59 -17.83 -13.30
N GLU A 64 11.55 -18.04 -12.49
CA GLU A 64 10.16 -18.01 -12.92
C GLU A 64 9.68 -16.56 -13.12
N LEU A 65 10.10 -15.65 -12.26
CA LEU A 65 9.89 -14.21 -12.44
C LEU A 65 10.60 -13.69 -13.70
N ALA A 66 11.83 -14.12 -13.95
CA ALA A 66 12.53 -13.78 -15.19
C ALA A 66 11.78 -14.32 -16.42
N ALA A 67 11.27 -15.56 -16.38
CA ALA A 67 10.45 -16.11 -17.46
C ALA A 67 9.16 -15.32 -17.67
N LEU A 68 8.49 -14.88 -16.58
CA LEU A 68 7.29 -14.06 -16.64
C LEU A 68 7.59 -12.65 -17.18
N PHE A 69 8.74 -12.08 -16.83
CA PHE A 69 9.23 -10.81 -17.36
C PHE A 69 9.36 -10.86 -18.88
N TYR A 70 10.09 -11.83 -19.43
CA TYR A 70 10.28 -11.97 -20.87
C TYR A 70 8.98 -12.29 -21.62
N LYS A 71 8.03 -12.95 -20.96
CA LYS A 71 6.69 -13.15 -21.52
C LYS A 71 5.87 -11.85 -21.57
N THR A 72 6.05 -10.97 -20.59
CA THR A 72 5.35 -9.68 -20.48
C THR A 72 5.94 -8.66 -21.45
N TYR A 73 7.26 -8.69 -21.65
CA TYR A 73 8.01 -7.81 -22.54
C TYR A 73 8.73 -8.61 -23.64
N PRO A 74 7.99 -9.23 -24.58
CA PRO A 74 8.57 -10.13 -25.59
C PRO A 74 9.49 -9.41 -26.59
N ASP A 75 9.33 -8.10 -26.76
CA ASP A 75 10.13 -7.28 -27.67
C ASP A 75 11.37 -6.67 -26.98
N THR A 76 11.53 -6.88 -25.67
CA THR A 76 12.69 -6.42 -24.92
C THR A 76 13.82 -7.43 -25.07
N ASN A 77 14.81 -7.07 -25.87
CA ASN A 77 16.09 -7.78 -25.91
C ASN A 77 17.02 -7.19 -24.82
N PRO A 78 17.45 -7.97 -23.82
CA PRO A 78 18.36 -7.50 -22.77
C PRO A 78 19.65 -6.87 -23.30
N GLU A 79 20.12 -7.30 -24.46
CA GLU A 79 21.35 -6.77 -25.07
C GLU A 79 21.17 -5.35 -25.63
N ASP A 80 19.94 -4.91 -25.87
CA ASP A 80 19.61 -3.59 -26.40
C ASP A 80 19.39 -2.55 -25.29
N LEU A 81 19.30 -2.98 -24.03
CA LEU A 81 19.17 -2.11 -22.86
C LEU A 81 20.54 -1.86 -22.24
N ASN A 82 20.79 -0.63 -21.80
CA ASN A 82 21.88 -0.41 -20.86
C ASN A 82 21.52 -0.91 -19.45
N GLU A 83 22.51 -0.99 -18.56
CA GLU A 83 22.32 -1.54 -17.20
C GLU A 83 21.24 -0.80 -16.40
N ASP A 84 21.20 0.54 -16.49
CA ASP A 84 20.20 1.35 -15.78
C ASP A 84 18.79 1.11 -16.34
N GLU A 85 18.65 1.02 -17.66
CA GLU A 85 17.36 0.74 -18.31
C GLU A 85 16.84 -0.67 -17.98
N ALA A 86 17.73 -1.66 -17.99
CA ALA A 86 17.40 -3.03 -17.62
C ALA A 86 16.97 -3.11 -16.15
N PHE A 87 17.68 -2.41 -15.26
CA PHE A 87 17.34 -2.34 -13.84
C PHE A 87 15.98 -1.68 -13.62
N GLU A 88 15.74 -0.49 -14.18
CA GLU A 88 14.48 0.23 -14.01
C GLU A 88 13.28 -0.56 -14.55
N LEU A 89 13.44 -1.21 -15.71
CA LEU A 89 12.38 -2.02 -16.31
C LEU A 89 12.08 -3.28 -15.47
N GLY A 90 13.13 -3.98 -15.02
CA GLY A 90 13.00 -5.14 -14.15
C GLY A 90 12.40 -4.78 -12.79
N TYR A 91 12.84 -3.68 -12.19
CA TYR A 91 12.31 -3.16 -10.92
C TYR A 91 10.83 -2.83 -11.05
N LYS A 92 10.44 -2.07 -12.08
CA LYS A 92 9.05 -1.72 -12.33
C LYS A 92 8.17 -2.97 -12.49
N PHE A 93 8.60 -3.93 -13.30
CA PHE A 93 7.88 -5.20 -13.47
C PHE A 93 7.72 -5.94 -12.15
N GLY A 94 8.81 -6.17 -11.41
CA GLY A 94 8.80 -6.92 -10.17
C GLY A 94 7.92 -6.24 -9.11
N TYR A 95 7.98 -4.91 -9.04
CA TYR A 95 7.14 -4.10 -8.16
C TYR A 95 5.65 -4.24 -8.50
N GLU A 96 5.26 -4.02 -9.76
CA GLU A 96 3.86 -4.12 -10.20
C GLU A 96 3.32 -5.54 -10.02
N TRP A 97 4.12 -6.56 -10.35
CA TRP A 97 3.75 -7.96 -10.15
C TRP A 97 3.56 -8.30 -8.67
N ALA A 98 4.50 -7.91 -7.81
CA ALA A 98 4.41 -8.18 -6.36
C ALA A 98 3.19 -7.50 -5.74
N GLN A 99 2.88 -6.26 -6.14
CA GLN A 99 1.66 -5.57 -5.71
C GLN A 99 0.40 -6.35 -6.12
N GLN A 100 0.34 -6.83 -7.36
CA GLN A 100 -0.80 -7.58 -7.84
C GLN A 100 -0.95 -8.94 -7.13
N ALA A 101 0.15 -9.65 -6.93
CA ALA A 101 0.18 -10.90 -6.17
C ALA A 101 -0.32 -10.69 -4.74
N MET A 102 0.14 -9.61 -4.07
CA MET A 102 -0.37 -9.23 -2.74
C MET A 102 -1.86 -8.91 -2.77
N ILE A 103 -2.36 -8.20 -3.78
CA ILE A 103 -3.79 -7.87 -3.90
C ILE A 103 -4.64 -9.13 -4.06
N ASN A 104 -4.22 -10.06 -4.93
CA ASN A 104 -4.92 -11.30 -5.20
C ASN A 104 -5.08 -12.16 -3.95
N HIS A 105 -4.08 -12.11 -3.07
CA HIS A 105 -4.01 -12.90 -1.85
C HIS A 105 -4.25 -12.10 -0.56
N LEU A 106 -4.73 -10.86 -0.69
CA LEU A 106 -4.75 -9.93 0.44
C LEU A 106 -5.62 -10.42 1.60
N ASP A 107 -6.79 -10.98 1.33
CA ASP A 107 -7.66 -11.53 2.37
C ASP A 107 -6.98 -12.71 3.09
N THR A 108 -6.29 -13.61 2.37
CA THR A 108 -5.54 -14.73 2.95
C THR A 108 -4.36 -14.23 3.79
N LEU A 109 -3.52 -13.36 3.20
CA LEU A 109 -2.39 -12.74 3.88
C LEU A 109 -2.81 -12.04 5.17
N ILE A 110 -3.91 -11.29 5.16
CA ILE A 110 -4.35 -10.56 6.34
C ILE A 110 -5.02 -11.45 7.37
N ASN A 111 -5.75 -12.51 6.99
CA ASN A 111 -6.49 -13.33 7.96
C ASN A 111 -5.68 -14.51 8.50
N ASP A 112 -4.88 -15.14 7.63
CA ASP A 112 -4.19 -16.40 7.93
C ASP A 112 -2.74 -16.15 8.33
N CYS A 113 -2.14 -15.04 7.88
CA CYS A 113 -0.79 -14.68 8.31
C CYS A 113 -0.77 -13.81 9.57
N LYS A 114 -0.59 -14.45 10.73
CA LYS A 114 -0.52 -13.75 12.02
C LYS A 114 0.62 -12.74 12.07
N GLY A 115 1.83 -13.11 11.65
CA GLY A 115 3.00 -12.22 11.69
C GLY A 115 2.81 -10.96 10.85
N LEU A 116 2.31 -11.10 9.61
CA LEU A 116 2.06 -9.94 8.75
C LEU A 116 0.99 -9.01 9.34
N TYR A 117 -0.10 -9.57 9.88
CA TYR A 117 -1.13 -8.77 10.53
C TYR A 117 -0.63 -8.03 11.76
N GLU A 118 0.22 -8.67 12.58
CA GLU A 118 0.88 -8.02 13.71
C GLU A 118 1.82 -6.91 13.26
N ALA A 119 2.61 -7.14 12.20
CA ALA A 119 3.49 -6.13 11.60
C ALA A 119 2.69 -4.91 11.12
N LEU A 120 1.57 -5.15 10.43
CA LEU A 120 0.65 -4.08 10.02
C LEU A 120 0.04 -3.36 11.22
N SER A 121 -0.39 -4.08 12.25
CA SER A 121 -0.96 -3.47 13.46
C SER A 121 0.06 -2.57 14.16
N ILE A 122 1.33 -3.01 14.25
CA ILE A 122 2.44 -2.23 14.81
C ILE A 122 2.68 -1.01 13.92
N SER A 123 2.94 -1.21 12.63
CA SER A 123 3.20 -0.13 11.67
C SER A 123 2.11 0.93 11.67
N ARG A 124 0.83 0.55 11.79
CA ARG A 124 -0.28 1.51 11.82
C ARG A 124 -0.44 2.21 13.17
N SER A 125 -0.13 1.53 14.28
CA SER A 125 -0.09 2.18 15.61
C SER A 125 1.07 3.15 15.78
N TYR A 126 2.20 2.90 15.09
CA TYR A 126 3.35 3.77 15.07
C TYR A 126 3.21 4.75 13.91
N SER A 127 2.76 5.97 14.21
CA SER A 127 2.90 7.07 13.26
C SER A 127 4.39 7.38 13.07
N PHE A 128 5.04 6.73 12.09
CA PHE A 128 6.39 7.10 11.66
C PHE A 128 6.31 8.41 10.88
N VAL A 129 6.00 9.47 11.62
CA VAL A 129 6.09 10.85 11.15
C VAL A 129 7.45 11.35 11.60
N PRO A 130 8.40 11.57 10.67
CA PRO A 130 9.73 12.08 11.01
C PRO A 130 9.62 13.37 11.83
N ASP A 131 10.46 13.53 12.85
CA ASP A 131 10.42 14.73 13.70
C ASP A 131 10.72 16.01 12.92
N THR A 132 11.50 15.92 11.84
CA THR A 132 11.71 17.00 10.87
C THR A 132 10.39 17.49 10.28
N LEU A 133 9.50 16.57 9.90
CA LEU A 133 8.19 16.91 9.35
C LEU A 133 7.25 17.51 10.42
N LYS A 134 7.35 17.06 11.68
CA LYS A 134 6.64 17.70 12.80
C LYS A 134 7.12 19.13 13.04
N ILE A 135 8.43 19.38 12.97
CA ILE A 135 9.01 20.73 13.11
C ILE A 135 8.49 21.64 11.99
N VAL A 136 8.57 21.20 10.73
CA VAL A 136 8.01 21.93 9.58
C VAL A 136 6.53 22.25 9.83
N SER A 137 5.75 21.26 10.24
CA SER A 137 4.30 21.45 10.47
C SER A 137 3.98 22.44 11.58
N ARG A 138 4.76 22.48 12.67
CA ARG A 138 4.60 23.48 13.73
C ARG A 138 4.87 24.90 13.23
N ASN A 139 5.81 25.06 12.31
CA ASN A 139 6.19 26.36 11.75
C ASN A 139 5.21 26.84 10.66
N GLU A 140 4.65 25.92 9.87
CA GLU A 140 3.74 26.25 8.77
C GLU A 140 2.33 26.64 9.26
N ILE A 141 1.80 25.99 10.29
CA ILE A 141 0.42 26.25 10.76
C ILE A 141 0.15 27.72 11.08
N PRO A 142 1.00 28.45 11.85
CA PRO A 142 0.78 29.88 12.10
C PRO A 142 0.78 30.75 10.83
N ILE A 143 1.59 30.39 9.84
CA ILE A 143 1.66 31.09 8.54
C ILE A 143 0.34 30.88 7.79
N LEU A 144 -0.10 29.62 7.69
CA LEU A 144 -1.37 29.24 7.07
C LEU A 144 -2.56 29.90 7.77
N ASP A 145 -2.56 29.99 9.10
CA ASP A 145 -3.61 30.66 9.87
C ASP A 145 -3.77 32.14 9.50
N VAL A 146 -2.66 32.85 9.25
CA VAL A 146 -2.70 34.24 8.78
C VAL A 146 -3.26 34.34 7.37
N GLN A 147 -2.89 33.41 6.49
CA GLN A 147 -3.35 33.41 5.10
C GLN A 147 -4.84 33.04 4.99
N ILE A 148 -5.30 32.02 5.73
CA ILE A 148 -6.71 31.60 5.79
C ILE A 148 -7.60 32.70 6.38
N LYS A 149 -7.08 33.54 7.28
CA LYS A 149 -7.83 34.73 7.75
C LYS A 149 -8.09 35.75 6.64
N LYS A 150 -7.22 35.82 5.62
CA LYS A 150 -7.40 36.71 4.46
C LYS A 150 -8.33 36.09 3.42
N ASP A 151 -8.27 34.77 3.25
CA ASP A 151 -9.14 34.00 2.35
C ASP A 151 -9.54 32.68 3.00
N SER A 152 -10.70 32.69 3.67
CA SER A 152 -11.16 31.54 4.46
C SER A 152 -11.74 30.39 3.63
N THR A 153 -11.93 30.63 2.33
CA THR A 153 -12.49 29.68 1.37
C THR A 153 -11.43 29.01 0.52
N ASN A 154 -10.16 29.41 0.67
CA ASN A 154 -9.05 28.82 -0.08
C ASN A 154 -8.84 27.35 0.30
N THR A 155 -9.33 26.44 -0.55
CA THR A 155 -9.24 25.00 -0.30
C THR A 155 -7.81 24.48 -0.28
N SER A 156 -6.90 25.09 -1.05
CA SER A 156 -5.48 24.72 -1.01
C SER A 156 -4.85 25.01 0.36
N LEU A 157 -5.13 26.17 0.95
CA LEU A 157 -4.63 26.52 2.28
C LEU A 157 -5.25 25.64 3.37
N LEU A 158 -6.55 25.34 3.26
CA LEU A 158 -7.24 24.44 4.18
C LEU A 158 -6.68 23.01 4.09
N LEU A 159 -6.42 22.49 2.89
CA LEU A 159 -5.80 21.19 2.69
C LEU A 159 -4.42 21.12 3.34
N GLN A 160 -3.55 22.12 3.08
CA GLN A 160 -2.22 22.19 3.66
C GLN A 160 -2.26 22.26 5.20
N ARG A 161 -3.13 23.11 5.76
CA ARG A 161 -3.26 23.20 7.22
C ARG A 161 -3.82 21.92 7.81
N GLY A 162 -4.80 21.31 7.15
CA GLY A 162 -5.37 20.02 7.51
C GLY A 162 -4.30 18.94 7.57
N TYR A 163 -3.46 18.82 6.53
CA TYR A 163 -2.32 17.92 6.49
C TYR A 163 -1.35 18.15 7.66
N HIS A 164 -0.88 19.38 7.88
CA HIS A 164 0.03 19.69 8.98
C HIS A 164 -0.58 19.41 10.36
N GLN A 165 -1.88 19.60 10.52
CA GLN A 165 -2.59 19.23 11.74
C GLN A 165 -2.63 17.70 11.93
N MET A 166 -2.84 16.91 10.87
CA MET A 166 -2.76 15.44 10.93
C MET A 166 -1.36 14.96 11.33
N VAL A 167 -0.31 15.56 10.75
CA VAL A 167 1.10 15.28 11.07
C VAL A 167 1.39 15.50 12.56
N LEU A 168 0.75 16.48 13.18
CA LEU A 168 0.91 16.79 14.62
C LEU A 168 -0.05 16.01 15.52
N GLY A 169 -0.86 15.09 14.99
CA GLY A 169 -1.88 14.36 15.75
C GLY A 169 -3.06 15.22 16.18
N ALA A 170 -3.21 16.43 15.65
CA ALA A 170 -4.35 17.31 15.91
C ALA A 170 -5.54 16.93 15.00
N PHE A 171 -5.96 15.66 15.07
CA PHE A 171 -6.88 15.04 14.12
C PHE A 171 -8.22 15.76 14.01
N GLU A 172 -8.83 16.18 15.12
CA GLU A 172 -10.10 16.91 15.11
C GLU A 172 -10.02 18.20 14.27
N LYS A 173 -8.98 19.00 14.49
CA LYS A 173 -8.76 20.25 13.74
C LYS A 173 -8.51 19.93 12.27
N GLY A 174 -7.66 18.93 12.00
CA GLY A 174 -7.31 18.52 10.64
C GLY A 174 -8.54 18.12 9.86
N ARG A 175 -9.38 17.24 10.42
CA ARG A 175 -10.62 16.78 9.78
C ARG A 175 -11.55 17.94 9.45
N LYS A 176 -11.66 18.96 10.31
CA LYS A 176 -12.52 20.12 10.06
C LYS A 176 -12.12 20.86 8.80
N ASP A 177 -10.83 21.00 8.54
CA ASP A 177 -10.33 21.64 7.32
C ASP A 177 -10.51 20.73 6.11
N LEU A 178 -10.17 19.44 6.22
CA LEU A 178 -10.34 18.49 5.13
C LEU A 178 -11.81 18.32 4.71
N HIS A 179 -12.75 18.34 5.65
CA HIS A 179 -14.17 18.32 5.30
C HIS A 179 -14.60 19.54 4.50
N LYS A 180 -14.04 20.74 4.79
CA LYS A 180 -14.31 21.93 3.96
C LYS A 180 -13.75 21.78 2.55
N VAL A 181 -12.57 21.19 2.40
CA VAL A 181 -12.00 20.87 1.08
C VAL A 181 -12.94 19.94 0.32
N LEU A 182 -13.45 18.90 0.98
CA LEU A 182 -14.37 17.93 0.37
C LEU A 182 -15.78 18.45 0.07
N LEU A 183 -16.18 19.61 0.60
CA LEU A 183 -17.42 20.27 0.19
C LEU A 183 -17.31 20.81 -1.24
N GLU A 184 -16.15 21.34 -1.61
CA GLU A 184 -15.87 21.89 -2.94
C GLU A 184 -15.31 20.82 -3.89
N TYR A 185 -14.51 19.90 -3.37
CA TYR A 185 -13.84 18.84 -4.12
C TYR A 185 -14.13 17.47 -3.48
N PRO A 186 -15.31 16.86 -3.72
CA PRO A 186 -15.74 15.64 -3.02
C PRO A 186 -14.88 14.39 -3.24
N GLU A 187 -14.03 14.44 -4.26
CA GLU A 187 -13.09 13.41 -4.71
C GLU A 187 -11.65 13.95 -4.64
N GLU A 188 -11.33 14.73 -3.61
CA GLU A 188 -9.94 15.09 -3.33
C GLU A 188 -9.27 13.94 -2.56
N GLN A 189 -8.34 13.25 -3.22
CA GLN A 189 -7.76 11.99 -2.75
C GLN A 189 -7.04 12.16 -1.41
N LEU A 190 -6.23 13.20 -1.25
CA LEU A 190 -5.41 13.39 -0.06
C LEU A 190 -6.29 13.62 1.16
N SER A 191 -7.34 14.44 1.04
CA SER A 191 -8.32 14.67 2.09
C SER A 191 -9.02 13.39 2.51
N LEU A 192 -9.49 12.57 1.56
CA LEU A 192 -10.14 11.30 1.88
C LEU A 192 -9.19 10.34 2.61
N SER A 193 -7.95 10.21 2.13
CA SER A 193 -6.94 9.34 2.74
C SER A 193 -6.57 9.82 4.15
N LEU A 194 -6.35 11.12 4.35
CA LEU A 194 -6.04 11.69 5.66
C LEU A 194 -7.22 11.57 6.64
N LEU A 195 -8.46 11.73 6.18
CA LEU A 195 -9.65 11.48 7.00
C LEU A 195 -9.70 10.01 7.45
N ALA A 196 -9.51 9.07 6.51
CA ALA A 196 -9.54 7.64 6.80
C ALA A 196 -8.49 7.24 7.84
N LEU A 197 -7.25 7.70 7.66
CA LEU A 197 -6.15 7.51 8.61
C LEU A 197 -6.48 8.13 9.98
N SER A 198 -7.04 9.35 10.02
CA SER A 198 -7.38 10.00 11.29
C SER A 198 -8.45 9.23 12.08
N TYR A 199 -9.45 8.66 11.40
CA TYR A 199 -10.46 7.82 12.05
C TYR A 199 -9.86 6.52 12.54
N GLU A 200 -8.92 5.94 11.80
CA GLU A 200 -8.23 4.73 12.21
C GLU A 200 -7.38 4.97 13.48
N TYR A 201 -6.64 6.07 13.53
CA TYR A 201 -5.82 6.45 14.70
C TYR A 201 -6.66 6.67 15.97
N GLU A 202 -7.87 7.18 15.84
CA GLU A 202 -8.82 7.34 16.94
C GLU A 202 -9.65 6.06 17.21
N GLU A 203 -9.25 4.94 16.61
CA GLU A 203 -9.91 3.64 16.70
C GLU A 203 -11.39 3.61 16.24
N ASN A 204 -11.82 4.63 15.50
CA ASN A 204 -13.11 4.67 14.82
C ASN A 204 -13.06 3.86 13.53
N TYR A 205 -12.81 2.55 13.67
CA TYR A 205 -12.55 1.63 12.57
C TYR A 205 -13.72 1.53 11.58
N SER A 206 -14.96 1.74 12.03
CA SER A 206 -16.13 1.74 11.13
C SER A 206 -16.09 2.93 10.15
N MET A 207 -15.77 4.13 10.64
CA MET A 207 -15.63 5.31 9.80
C MET A 207 -14.37 5.24 8.93
N ALA A 208 -13.26 4.74 9.48
CA ALA A 208 -12.03 4.49 8.72
C ALA A 208 -12.30 3.54 7.54
N PHE A 209 -12.95 2.41 7.80
CA PHE A 209 -13.27 1.40 6.79
C PHE A 209 -14.14 1.97 5.67
N LYS A 210 -15.22 2.70 6.01
CA LYS A 210 -16.08 3.35 5.01
C LYS A 210 -15.30 4.37 4.17
N THR A 211 -14.42 5.14 4.80
CA THR A 211 -13.65 6.18 4.11
C THR A 211 -12.59 5.57 3.19
N PHE A 212 -11.85 4.54 3.64
CA PHE A 212 -10.92 3.81 2.78
C PHE A 212 -11.63 3.11 1.62
N LYS A 213 -12.83 2.54 1.81
CA LYS A 213 -13.63 2.01 0.70
C LYS A 213 -13.97 3.07 -0.34
N LYS A 214 -14.22 4.31 0.08
CA LYS A 214 -14.43 5.42 -0.86
C LYS A 214 -13.15 5.74 -1.63
N VAL A 215 -11.99 5.78 -0.97
CA VAL A 215 -10.68 5.96 -1.62
C VAL A 215 -10.43 4.84 -2.64
N ASP A 216 -10.58 3.58 -2.26
CA ASP A 216 -10.39 2.43 -3.16
C ASP A 216 -11.32 2.49 -4.37
N SER A 217 -12.59 2.87 -4.18
CA SER A 217 -13.54 2.98 -5.30
C SER A 217 -13.22 4.06 -6.31
N LEU A 218 -12.47 5.10 -5.91
CA LEU A 218 -12.13 6.23 -6.76
C LEU A 218 -10.75 6.07 -7.42
N TYR A 219 -9.78 5.47 -6.71
CA TYR A 219 -8.38 5.44 -7.14
C TYR A 219 -7.76 4.04 -7.23
N ALA A 220 -8.45 2.99 -6.78
CA ALA A 220 -7.94 1.61 -6.75
C ALA A 220 -6.56 1.46 -6.09
N ASP A 221 -6.28 2.29 -5.08
CA ASP A 221 -4.97 2.38 -4.45
C ASP A 221 -4.65 1.17 -3.54
N LEU A 222 -3.45 0.61 -3.66
CA LEU A 222 -3.00 -0.55 -2.88
C LEU A 222 -3.07 -0.29 -1.36
N GLN A 223 -2.67 0.89 -0.90
CA GLN A 223 -2.69 1.21 0.55
C GLN A 223 -4.12 1.17 1.09
N SER A 224 -5.08 1.67 0.31
CA SER A 224 -6.50 1.60 0.66
C SER A 224 -7.02 0.15 0.70
N LYS A 225 -6.61 -0.71 -0.24
CA LYS A 225 -6.96 -2.15 -0.22
C LYS A 225 -6.44 -2.84 1.03
N ILE A 226 -5.15 -2.64 1.35
CA ILE A 226 -4.52 -3.18 2.57
C ILE A 226 -5.25 -2.69 3.82
N ALA A 227 -5.56 -1.39 3.88
CA ALA A 227 -6.31 -0.80 4.99
C ALA A 227 -7.71 -1.43 5.15
N ILE A 228 -8.43 -1.64 4.05
CA ILE A 228 -9.76 -2.26 4.06
C ILE A 228 -9.69 -3.69 4.60
N ALA A 229 -8.76 -4.51 4.11
CA ALA A 229 -8.61 -5.89 4.57
C ALA A 229 -8.21 -5.94 6.05
N PHE A 230 -7.27 -5.10 6.48
CA PHE A 230 -6.86 -4.96 7.88
C PHE A 230 -8.03 -4.57 8.80
N LEU A 231 -8.78 -3.53 8.42
CA LEU A 231 -9.91 -3.04 9.20
C LEU A 231 -11.08 -4.03 9.22
N LYS A 232 -11.31 -4.77 8.14
CA LYS A 232 -12.29 -5.87 8.07
C LYS A 232 -11.98 -6.93 9.14
N ARG A 233 -10.71 -7.35 9.25
CA ARG A 233 -10.27 -8.28 10.31
C ARG A 233 -10.47 -7.67 11.69
N LYS A 234 -9.97 -6.44 11.94
CA LYS A 234 -10.13 -5.74 13.24
C LYS A 234 -11.59 -5.66 13.69
N LEU A 235 -12.50 -5.32 12.78
CA LEU A 235 -13.95 -5.21 13.06
C LEU A 235 -14.59 -6.57 13.36
N SER A 236 -14.09 -7.66 12.78
CA SER A 236 -14.60 -9.01 13.06
C SER A 236 -14.11 -9.62 14.38
N THR A 237 -13.02 -9.08 14.95
CA THR A 237 -12.37 -9.59 16.17
C THR A 237 -12.74 -8.82 17.44
N LYS A 238 -13.55 -7.77 17.35
CA LYS A 238 -14.07 -7.00 18.50
C LYS A 238 -15.41 -7.57 18.96
#